data_AF-A0A7X9AYB6-F1
#
_entry.id   AF-A0A7X9AYB6-F1
#
_cell.length_a   1.000
_cell.length_b   1.000
_cell.length_c   1.000
_cell.angle_alpha   90.00
_cell.angle_beta   90.00
_cell.angle_gamma   90.00
#
_symmetry.space_group_name_H-M   'P 1'
#
loop_
_entity.id
_entity.type
_entity.pdbx_description
1 polymer ?
#
loop_
_entity_poly.entity_id
_entity_poly.type
_entity_poly.pdbx_seq_one_letter_code
_entity_poly.pdbx_strand_id
1 'polypeptide(L)'
;MIYQSWTAHAIRQHILSRDGIEPLNSHYYAVNYPDVYAAAERMFGGWQYAIEGCGLDYDKIRKYRRWSKKKVIDEIQRLKAEKQSLNSKNIQEEQRPLYQAALRRFKSWGKALEAAGVNYKKIRQRRRMTPEEIKAEILALAHRGIDLSYANMRRNYLYLLANAMRKLGNGSWIKALKRCGIEYQTKRYPNRSTTKFIREQEEPRLEQMYA
;
A
#
# COMPACT_ATOMS: atom_id res chain seq x y z
N MET A 1 48.13 24.12 -18.49
CA MET A 1 46.82 23.68 -17.93
C MET A 1 46.85 24.01 -16.45
N ILE A 2 46.19 25.09 -16.03
CA ILE A 2 46.24 25.54 -14.62
C ILE A 2 45.29 24.63 -13.84
N TYR A 3 45.84 23.75 -13.01
CA TYR A 3 45.03 23.02 -12.02
C TYR A 3 44.52 24.06 -11.02
N GLN A 4 43.24 24.44 -11.13
CA GLN A 4 42.61 25.28 -10.14
C GLN A 4 42.61 24.49 -8.82
N SER A 5 43.38 24.95 -7.85
CA SER A 5 43.43 24.33 -6.53
C SER A 5 42.15 24.66 -5.78
N TRP A 6 41.25 23.69 -5.70
CA TRP A 6 40.03 23.83 -4.91
C TRP A 6 40.37 23.98 -3.43
N THR A 7 40.02 25.13 -2.86
CA THR A 7 40.01 25.40 -1.42
C THR A 7 38.58 25.35 -0.87
N ALA A 8 38.40 25.21 0.44
CA ALA A 8 37.07 25.17 1.03
C ALA A 8 36.29 26.48 0.75
N HIS A 9 36.99 27.61 0.74
CA HIS A 9 36.41 28.91 0.38
C HIS A 9 35.97 28.94 -1.10
N ALA A 10 36.82 28.49 -2.03
CA ALA A 10 36.49 28.45 -3.46
C ALA A 10 35.29 27.54 -3.76
N ILE A 11 35.19 26.39 -3.07
CA ILE A 11 34.04 25.48 -3.20
C ILE A 11 32.75 26.17 -2.71
N ARG A 12 32.78 26.86 -1.56
CA ARG A 12 31.60 27.60 -1.05
C ARG A 12 31.16 28.70 -2.02
N GLN A 13 32.11 29.49 -2.53
CA GLN A 13 31.81 30.53 -3.53
C GLN A 13 31.19 29.92 -4.79
N HIS A 14 31.75 28.81 -5.28
CA HIS A 14 31.20 28.11 -6.43
C HIS A 14 29.76 27.65 -6.18
N ILE A 15 29.49 26.97 -5.07
CA ILE A 15 28.14 26.51 -4.69
C ILE A 15 27.15 27.67 -4.60
N LEU A 16 27.50 28.74 -3.87
CA LEU A 16 26.62 29.89 -3.66
C LEU A 16 26.35 30.65 -4.98
N SER A 17 27.35 30.74 -5.87
CA SER A 17 27.16 31.38 -7.18
C SER A 17 26.21 30.63 -8.12
N ARG A 18 25.93 29.35 -7.82
CA ARG A 18 25.04 28.48 -8.61
C ARG A 18 23.72 28.19 -7.91
N ASP A 19 23.55 28.63 -6.67
CA ASP A 19 22.29 28.47 -5.94
C ASP A 19 21.17 29.23 -6.68
N GLY A 20 20.04 28.55 -6.90
CA GLY A 20 18.93 29.04 -7.72
C GLY A 20 19.16 29.06 -9.25
N ILE A 21 20.39 28.79 -9.73
CA ILE A 21 20.71 28.74 -11.16
C ILE A 21 20.80 27.29 -11.64
N GLU A 22 21.50 26.43 -10.90
CA GLU A 22 21.75 25.04 -11.27
C GLU A 22 21.31 24.07 -10.16
N PRO A 23 21.00 22.80 -10.50
CA PRO A 23 20.66 21.80 -9.50
C PRO A 23 21.85 21.45 -8.60
N LEU A 24 21.82 21.86 -7.33
CA LEU A 24 22.89 21.58 -6.36
C LEU A 24 22.91 20.15 -5.79
N ASN A 25 22.20 19.19 -6.41
CA ASN A 25 22.16 17.81 -5.90
C ASN A 25 23.42 17.03 -6.28
N SER A 26 23.85 16.10 -5.42
CA SER A 26 25.10 15.35 -5.60
C SER A 26 25.22 14.64 -6.94
N HIS A 27 24.12 14.13 -7.49
CA HIS A 27 24.16 13.43 -8.77
C HIS A 27 24.47 14.38 -9.92
N TYR A 28 23.87 15.58 -9.94
CA TYR A 28 24.17 16.59 -10.95
C TYR A 28 25.64 17.03 -10.87
N TYR A 29 26.15 17.29 -9.67
CA TYR A 29 27.52 17.74 -9.48
C TYR A 29 28.57 16.66 -9.75
N ALA A 30 28.29 15.40 -9.40
CA ALA A 30 29.18 14.28 -9.72
C ALA A 30 29.34 14.08 -11.25
N VAL A 31 28.35 14.50 -12.04
CA VAL A 31 28.36 14.36 -13.51
C VAL A 31 28.93 15.61 -14.20
N ASN A 32 28.49 16.81 -13.82
CA ASN A 32 28.81 18.04 -14.55
C ASN A 32 30.04 18.77 -13.99
N TYR A 33 30.36 18.58 -12.71
CA TYR A 33 31.48 19.23 -12.02
C TYR A 33 32.26 18.21 -11.16
N PRO A 34 32.80 17.13 -11.77
CA PRO A 34 33.40 16.02 -11.03
C PRO A 34 34.62 16.45 -10.20
N ASP A 35 35.35 17.47 -10.63
CA ASP A 35 36.49 18.06 -9.93
C ASP A 35 36.05 18.82 -8.66
N VAL A 36 34.99 19.63 -8.75
CA VAL A 36 34.37 20.31 -7.60
C VAL A 36 33.81 19.27 -6.63
N TYR A 37 33.13 18.25 -7.15
CA TYR A 37 32.55 17.17 -6.35
C TYR A 37 33.63 16.42 -5.57
N ALA A 38 34.71 15.99 -6.25
CA ALA A 38 35.83 15.30 -5.60
C ALA A 38 36.57 16.19 -4.60
N ALA A 39 36.66 17.49 -4.85
CA ALA A 39 37.24 18.43 -3.90
C ALA A 39 36.35 18.62 -2.65
N ALA A 40 35.02 18.68 -2.83
CA ALA A 40 34.07 18.74 -1.72
C ALA A 40 34.12 17.48 -0.85
N GLU A 41 34.24 16.29 -1.45
CA GLU A 41 34.47 15.03 -0.74
C GLU A 41 35.74 15.10 0.15
N ARG A 42 36.86 15.59 -0.38
CA ARG A 42 38.12 15.71 0.37
C ARG A 42 38.08 16.76 1.47
N MET A 43 37.47 17.92 1.22
CA MET A 43 37.58 19.08 2.12
C MET A 43 36.47 19.17 3.16
N PHE A 44 35.27 18.70 2.83
CA PHE A 44 34.10 18.74 3.72
C PHE A 44 33.69 17.36 4.22
N GLY A 45 34.32 16.28 3.72
CA GLY A 45 33.93 14.90 4.02
C GLY A 45 32.67 14.45 3.28
N GLY A 46 32.27 15.17 2.23
CA GLY A 46 31.12 14.81 1.39
C GLY A 46 30.36 16.03 0.83
N TRP A 47 29.69 15.83 -0.31
CA TRP A 47 28.88 16.88 -0.94
C TRP A 47 27.79 17.45 -0.04
N GLN A 48 27.12 16.60 0.76
CA GLN A 48 26.11 17.04 1.72
C GLN A 48 26.67 18.10 2.68
N TYR A 49 27.86 17.85 3.24
CA TYR A 49 28.48 18.76 4.20
C TYR A 49 29.00 20.04 3.55
N ALA A 50 29.40 19.99 2.29
CA ALA A 50 29.74 21.20 1.53
C ALA A 50 28.51 22.11 1.34
N ILE A 51 27.36 21.53 0.97
CA ILE A 51 26.09 22.27 0.84
C ILE A 51 25.63 22.82 2.19
N GLU A 52 25.61 21.98 3.24
CA GLU A 52 25.22 22.40 4.60
C GLU A 52 26.19 23.46 5.17
N GLY A 53 27.47 23.37 4.83
CA GLY A 53 28.50 24.37 5.16
C GLY A 53 28.32 25.72 4.46
N CYS A 54 27.46 25.79 3.44
CA CYS A 54 27.00 27.02 2.81
C CYS A 54 25.70 27.57 3.44
N GLY A 55 25.17 26.91 4.49
CA GLY A 55 23.90 27.27 5.12
C GLY A 55 22.66 26.78 4.37
N LEU A 56 22.83 25.91 3.38
CA LEU A 56 21.74 25.38 2.55
C LEU A 56 21.25 24.03 3.10
N ASP A 57 19.93 23.82 3.08
CA ASP A 57 19.32 22.57 3.53
C ASP A 57 19.42 21.48 2.44
N TYR A 58 20.40 20.58 2.60
CA TYR A 58 20.61 19.51 1.62
C TYR A 58 19.46 18.49 1.54
N ASP A 59 18.58 18.40 2.54
CA ASP A 59 17.36 17.58 2.44
C ASP A 59 16.36 18.14 1.42
N LYS A 60 16.37 19.44 1.15
CA LYS A 60 15.56 20.09 0.11
C LYS A 60 16.19 20.03 -1.28
N ILE A 61 17.53 19.96 -1.34
CA ILE A 61 18.30 19.97 -2.58
C ILE A 61 18.47 18.58 -3.19
N ARG A 62 18.65 17.54 -2.35
CA ARG A 62 18.93 16.19 -2.84
C ARG A 62 17.82 15.65 -3.74
N LYS A 63 18.21 14.97 -4.81
CA LYS A 63 17.27 14.34 -5.77
C LYS A 63 16.40 13.25 -5.13
N TYR A 64 16.99 12.47 -4.21
CA TYR A 64 16.30 11.35 -3.56
C TYR A 64 16.21 11.58 -2.05
N ARG A 65 14.97 11.54 -1.53
CA ARG A 65 14.71 11.68 -0.09
C ARG A 65 15.40 10.57 0.70
N ARG A 66 16.13 10.96 1.76
CA ARG A 66 16.71 10.02 2.72
C ARG A 66 15.69 9.64 3.77
N TRP A 67 15.45 8.33 3.94
CA TRP A 67 14.50 7.82 4.92
C TRP A 67 15.19 7.30 6.18
N SER A 68 14.94 7.97 7.30
CA SER A 68 15.24 7.50 8.66
C SER A 68 13.97 6.91 9.31
N LYS A 69 14.12 6.18 10.43
CA LYS A 69 12.96 5.72 11.20
C LYS A 69 12.06 6.89 11.63
N LYS A 70 12.67 7.98 12.10
CA LYS A 70 11.97 9.22 12.50
C LYS A 70 11.18 9.81 11.33
N LYS A 71 11.80 10.04 10.17
CA LYS A 71 11.11 10.57 8.98
C LYS A 71 9.93 9.71 8.52
N VAL A 72 10.03 8.38 8.63
CA VAL A 72 8.89 7.50 8.32
C VAL A 72 7.75 7.71 9.32
N ILE A 73 8.04 7.83 10.61
CA ILE A 73 7.04 8.11 11.65
C ILE A 73 6.39 9.46 11.43
N ASP A 74 7.19 10.52 11.23
CA ASP A 74 6.71 11.88 11.01
C ASP A 74 5.78 11.94 9.78
N GLU A 75 6.15 11.26 8.70
CA GLU A 75 5.34 11.18 7.48
C GLU A 75 4.02 10.42 7.72
N ILE A 76 4.04 9.31 8.45
CA ILE A 76 2.81 8.58 8.83
C ILE A 76 1.88 9.47 9.66
N GLN A 77 2.44 10.23 10.61
CA GLN A 77 1.67 11.14 11.45
C GLN A 77 1.10 12.31 10.65
N ARG A 78 1.85 12.85 9.70
CA ARG A 78 1.37 13.87 8.74
C ARG A 78 0.17 13.34 7.95
N LEU A 79 0.30 12.17 7.32
CA LEU A 79 -0.78 11.54 6.55
C LEU A 79 -2.03 11.28 7.40
N LYS A 80 -1.85 10.90 8.68
CA LYS A 80 -2.94 10.74 9.63
C LYS A 80 -3.65 12.06 9.91
N ALA A 81 -2.89 13.14 10.15
CA ALA A 81 -3.44 14.47 10.43
C ALA A 81 -4.23 15.01 9.22
N GLU A 82 -3.75 14.72 8.01
CA GLU A 82 -4.42 15.03 6.74
C GLU A 82 -5.60 14.11 6.43
N LYS A 83 -5.95 13.17 7.33
CA LYS A 83 -7.02 12.16 7.16
C LYS A 83 -6.88 11.32 5.89
N GLN A 84 -5.65 11.14 5.40
CA GLN A 84 -5.39 10.28 4.25
C GLN A 84 -5.46 8.80 4.63
N SER A 85 -5.71 7.95 3.63
CA SER A 85 -5.80 6.50 3.82
C SER A 85 -4.44 5.90 4.16
N LEU A 86 -4.28 5.40 5.38
CA LEU A 86 -3.09 4.67 5.83
C LEU A 86 -3.12 3.17 5.50
N ASN A 87 -4.07 2.74 4.67
CA ASN A 87 -4.12 1.36 4.19
C ASN A 87 -2.84 1.07 3.38
N SER A 88 -2.23 -0.08 3.63
CA SER A 88 -1.03 -0.52 2.92
C SER A 88 -1.19 -0.53 1.40
N LYS A 89 -2.39 -0.83 0.87
CA LYS A 89 -2.65 -0.80 -0.58
C LYS A 89 -2.51 0.61 -1.14
N ASN A 90 -3.25 1.57 -0.59
CA ASN A 90 -3.23 2.96 -1.05
C ASN A 90 -1.82 3.55 -0.90
N ILE A 91 -1.15 3.31 0.23
CA ILE A 91 0.22 3.80 0.46
C ILE A 91 1.22 3.19 -0.52
N GLN A 92 1.02 1.95 -0.96
CA GLN A 92 1.87 1.32 -1.98
C GLN A 92 1.69 1.96 -3.37
N GLU A 93 0.47 2.40 -3.69
CA GLU A 93 0.10 3.00 -4.99
C GLU A 93 0.47 4.50 -5.03
N GLU A 94 0.09 5.25 -4.00
CA GLU A 94 0.21 6.71 -3.95
C GLU A 94 1.54 7.19 -3.34
N GLN A 95 2.12 6.42 -2.41
CA GLN A 95 3.28 6.83 -1.60
C GLN A 95 4.37 5.73 -1.54
N ARG A 96 4.68 5.14 -2.70
CA ARG A 96 5.60 3.99 -2.82
C ARG A 96 6.96 4.18 -2.12
N PRO A 97 7.63 5.35 -2.17
CA PRO A 97 8.89 5.55 -1.46
C PRO A 97 8.76 5.42 0.07
N LEU A 98 7.68 5.97 0.65
CA LEU A 98 7.38 5.83 2.07
C LEU A 98 7.12 4.37 2.45
N TYR A 99 6.33 3.65 1.64
CA TYR A 99 6.05 2.24 1.86
C TYR A 99 7.35 1.41 1.90
N GLN A 100 8.22 1.59 0.91
CA GLN A 100 9.50 0.88 0.83
C GLN A 100 10.43 1.24 1.99
N ALA A 101 10.44 2.52 2.40
CA ALA A 101 11.18 2.96 3.57
C ALA A 101 10.70 2.27 4.85
N ALA A 102 9.39 2.19 5.06
CA ALA A 102 8.80 1.51 6.20
C ALA A 102 9.18 0.01 6.23
N LEU A 103 9.11 -0.68 5.08
CA LEU A 103 9.55 -2.08 4.98
C LEU A 103 11.03 -2.26 5.34
N ARG A 104 11.93 -1.39 4.85
CA ARG A 104 13.37 -1.49 5.14
C ARG A 104 13.68 -1.20 6.61
N ARG A 105 13.03 -0.20 7.21
CA ARG A 105 13.36 0.34 8.55
C ARG A 105 12.62 -0.36 9.69
N PHE A 106 11.38 -0.81 9.47
CA PHE A 106 10.52 -1.42 10.49
C PHE A 106 10.14 -2.87 10.17
N LYS A 107 10.58 -3.41 9.02
CA LYS A 107 10.29 -4.77 8.52
C LYS A 107 8.85 -5.00 8.08
N SER A 108 7.90 -4.14 8.47
CA SER A 108 6.54 -4.15 7.95
C SER A 108 5.88 -2.76 8.06
N TRP A 109 4.89 -2.51 7.20
CA TRP A 109 4.06 -1.30 7.29
C TRP A 109 3.29 -1.22 8.62
N GLY A 110 2.75 -2.36 9.08
CA GLY A 110 2.05 -2.43 10.37
C GLY A 110 2.92 -2.01 11.55
N LYS A 111 4.18 -2.48 11.60
CA LYS A 111 5.13 -2.07 12.65
C LYS A 111 5.49 -0.59 12.58
N ALA A 112 5.56 -0.02 11.39
CA ALA A 112 5.79 1.42 11.22
C ALA A 112 4.59 2.24 11.71
N LEU A 113 3.36 1.79 11.43
CA LEU A 113 2.13 2.40 11.95
C LEU A 113 2.07 2.33 13.48
N GLU A 114 2.37 1.17 14.07
CA GLU A 114 2.42 0.99 15.52
C GLU A 114 3.46 1.91 16.17
N ALA A 115 4.65 2.01 15.58
CA ALA A 115 5.69 2.94 16.04
C ALA A 115 5.29 4.42 15.93
N ALA A 116 4.38 4.75 15.01
CA ALA A 116 3.80 6.08 14.86
C ALA A 116 2.56 6.32 15.75
N GLY A 117 2.21 5.38 16.63
CA GLY A 117 1.03 5.48 17.51
C GLY A 117 -0.30 5.24 16.77
N VAL A 118 -0.26 4.54 15.64
CA VAL A 118 -1.44 4.19 14.84
C VAL A 118 -1.79 2.72 15.05
N ASN A 119 -3.02 2.46 15.50
CA ASN A 119 -3.49 1.09 15.69
C ASN A 119 -3.75 0.40 14.35
N TYR A 120 -2.77 -0.39 13.89
CA TYR A 120 -2.83 -1.09 12.61
C TYR A 120 -4.04 -2.02 12.47
N LYS A 121 -4.53 -2.63 13.57
CA LYS A 121 -5.70 -3.53 13.52
C LYS A 121 -6.97 -2.80 13.04
N LYS A 122 -7.10 -1.50 13.35
CA LYS A 122 -8.23 -0.67 12.90
C LYS A 122 -8.09 -0.23 11.43
N ILE A 123 -6.87 -0.16 10.91
CA ILE A 123 -6.57 0.32 9.55
C ILE A 123 -6.60 -0.82 8.53
N ARG A 124 -6.20 -2.04 8.93
CA ARG A 124 -6.00 -3.14 8.00
C ARG A 124 -7.33 -3.76 7.55
N GLN A 125 -7.61 -3.69 6.25
CA GLN A 125 -8.83 -4.26 5.66
C GLN A 125 -8.95 -5.79 5.78
N ARG A 126 -7.82 -6.52 5.66
CA ARG A 126 -7.82 -8.00 5.72
C ARG A 126 -7.36 -8.49 7.08
N ARG A 127 -8.26 -8.74 8.03
CA ARG A 127 -7.90 -9.38 9.32
C ARG A 127 -7.35 -10.80 9.07
N ARG A 128 -6.25 -11.17 9.72
CA ARG A 128 -5.68 -12.53 9.73
C ARG A 128 -6.11 -13.06 11.08
N MET A 129 -6.77 -14.19 11.06
CA MET A 129 -7.28 -14.82 12.27
C MET A 129 -6.64 -16.19 12.43
N THR A 130 -6.35 -16.62 13.65
CA THR A 130 -5.94 -18.01 13.92
C THR A 130 -7.13 -18.95 13.72
N PRO A 131 -6.90 -20.26 13.46
CA PRO A 131 -7.98 -21.24 13.41
C PRO A 131 -8.93 -21.18 14.63
N GLU A 132 -8.39 -20.92 15.81
CA GLU A 132 -9.10 -20.82 17.09
C GLU A 132 -9.96 -19.55 17.15
N GLU A 133 -9.40 -18.40 16.78
CA GLU A 133 -10.17 -17.14 16.68
C GLU A 133 -11.31 -17.26 15.67
N ILE A 134 -11.06 -17.92 14.53
CA ILE A 134 -12.09 -18.16 13.51
C ILE A 134 -13.22 -19.01 14.09
N LYS A 135 -12.89 -20.13 14.74
CA LYS A 135 -13.88 -21.03 15.33
C LYS A 135 -14.69 -20.32 16.41
N ALA A 136 -14.03 -19.59 17.31
CA ALA A 136 -14.69 -18.84 18.37
C ALA A 136 -15.68 -17.80 17.81
N GLU A 137 -15.27 -17.06 16.77
CA GLU A 137 -16.12 -16.03 16.17
C GLU A 137 -17.30 -16.63 15.40
N ILE A 138 -17.11 -17.75 14.69
CA ILE A 138 -18.18 -18.50 14.02
C ILE A 138 -19.21 -18.99 15.05
N LEU A 139 -18.75 -19.58 16.16
CA LEU A 139 -19.64 -20.04 17.23
C LEU A 139 -20.38 -18.87 17.89
N ALA A 140 -19.72 -17.74 18.13
CA ALA A 140 -20.38 -16.55 18.67
C ALA A 140 -21.49 -16.01 17.75
N LEU A 141 -21.28 -16.01 16.42
CA LEU A 141 -22.32 -15.65 15.47
C LEU A 141 -23.49 -16.64 15.48
N ALA A 142 -23.21 -17.94 15.58
CA ALA A 142 -24.24 -18.97 15.70
C ALA A 142 -25.08 -18.81 16.97
N HIS A 143 -24.43 -18.59 18.11
CA HIS A 143 -25.11 -18.35 19.40
C HIS A 143 -25.99 -17.10 19.38
N ARG A 144 -25.61 -16.08 18.62
CA ARG A 144 -26.41 -14.86 18.43
C ARG A 144 -27.54 -15.03 17.40
N GLY A 145 -27.69 -16.21 16.80
CA GLY A 145 -28.69 -16.47 15.76
C GLY A 145 -28.44 -15.72 14.45
N ILE A 146 -27.21 -15.27 14.17
CA ILE A 146 -26.87 -14.63 12.91
C ILE A 146 -26.91 -15.67 11.79
N ASP A 147 -27.53 -15.33 10.66
CA ASP A 147 -27.57 -16.21 9.49
C ASP A 147 -26.15 -16.51 8.96
N LEU A 148 -25.73 -17.77 9.06
CA LEU A 148 -24.42 -18.22 8.57
C LEU A 148 -24.43 -18.61 7.09
N SER A 149 -25.45 -18.22 6.32
CA SER A 149 -25.50 -18.43 4.87
C SER A 149 -24.31 -17.79 4.16
N TYR A 150 -23.85 -18.44 3.09
CA TYR A 150 -22.73 -17.89 2.30
C TYR A 150 -23.03 -16.46 1.82
N ALA A 151 -24.28 -16.15 1.46
CA ALA A 151 -24.69 -14.83 1.01
C ALA A 151 -24.54 -13.77 2.12
N ASN A 152 -25.05 -14.05 3.33
CA ASN A 152 -24.92 -13.13 4.46
C ASN A 152 -23.45 -12.97 4.87
N MET A 153 -22.70 -14.07 4.96
CA MET A 153 -21.29 -14.05 5.33
C MET A 153 -20.43 -13.30 4.31
N ARG A 154 -20.72 -13.44 3.01
CA ARG A 154 -20.02 -12.71 1.95
C ARG A 154 -20.29 -11.21 2.02
N ARG A 155 -21.50 -10.80 2.36
CA ARG A 155 -21.90 -9.39 2.42
C ARG A 155 -21.40 -8.70 3.69
N ASN A 156 -21.58 -9.33 4.84
CA ASN A 156 -21.42 -8.66 6.14
C ASN A 156 -20.16 -9.11 6.90
N TYR A 157 -19.62 -10.30 6.60
CA TYR A 157 -18.52 -10.92 7.35
C TYR A 157 -17.43 -11.49 6.43
N LEU A 158 -17.13 -10.77 5.34
CA LEU A 158 -16.24 -11.26 4.28
C LEU A 158 -14.86 -11.69 4.79
N TYR A 159 -14.31 -10.98 5.78
CA TYR A 159 -13.03 -11.33 6.39
C TYR A 159 -13.09 -12.70 7.09
N LEU A 160 -14.17 -12.99 7.82
CA LEU A 160 -14.34 -14.24 8.55
C LEU A 160 -14.57 -15.39 7.58
N LEU A 161 -15.43 -15.18 6.58
CA LEU A 161 -15.68 -16.12 5.49
C LEU A 161 -14.38 -16.53 4.79
N ALA A 162 -13.59 -15.54 4.33
CA ALA A 162 -12.36 -15.79 3.60
C ALA A 162 -11.29 -16.50 4.46
N ASN A 163 -11.17 -16.13 5.74
CA ASN A 163 -10.23 -16.80 6.64
C ASN A 163 -10.64 -18.25 6.94
N ALA A 164 -11.92 -18.48 7.21
CA ALA A 164 -12.44 -19.80 7.54
C ALA A 164 -12.38 -20.76 6.36
N MET A 165 -12.80 -20.34 5.16
CA MET A 165 -12.69 -21.15 3.95
C MET A 165 -11.25 -21.58 3.73
N ARG A 166 -10.30 -20.65 3.84
CA ARG A 166 -8.88 -20.95 3.61
C ARG A 166 -8.26 -21.84 4.69
N LYS A 167 -8.56 -21.61 5.97
CA LYS A 167 -7.84 -22.25 7.09
C LYS A 167 -8.53 -23.46 7.71
N LEU A 168 -9.86 -23.49 7.71
CA LEU A 168 -10.65 -24.56 8.33
C LEU A 168 -11.37 -25.42 7.29
N GLY A 169 -11.80 -24.81 6.19
CA GLY A 169 -12.72 -25.41 5.23
C GLY A 169 -12.10 -25.93 3.94
N ASN A 170 -10.78 -25.80 3.74
CA ASN A 170 -10.08 -26.14 2.51
C ASN A 170 -10.79 -25.61 1.23
N GLY A 171 -11.11 -24.32 1.23
CA GLY A 171 -11.84 -23.64 0.16
C GLY A 171 -13.38 -23.68 0.27
N SER A 172 -13.96 -24.37 1.25
CA SER A 172 -15.42 -24.48 1.43
C SER A 172 -15.91 -23.92 2.75
N TRP A 173 -16.91 -23.03 2.70
CA TRP A 173 -17.51 -22.46 3.91
C TRP A 173 -18.27 -23.51 4.71
N ILE A 174 -18.99 -24.41 4.04
CA ILE A 174 -19.73 -25.50 4.70
C ILE A 174 -18.78 -26.46 5.42
N LYS A 175 -17.63 -26.81 4.82
CA LYS A 175 -16.61 -27.61 5.49
C LYS A 175 -16.02 -26.89 6.71
N ALA A 176 -15.85 -25.57 6.64
CA ALA A 176 -15.40 -24.78 7.78
C ALA A 176 -16.41 -24.81 8.93
N LEU A 177 -17.71 -24.65 8.64
CA LEU A 177 -18.79 -24.77 9.63
C LEU A 177 -18.82 -26.16 10.27
N LYS A 178 -18.75 -27.22 9.46
CA LYS A 178 -18.69 -28.61 9.96
C LYS A 178 -17.51 -28.83 10.90
N ARG A 179 -16.33 -28.28 10.59
CA ARG A 179 -15.14 -28.34 11.44
C ARG A 179 -15.25 -27.51 12.72
N CYS A 180 -16.16 -26.54 12.74
CA CYS A 180 -16.54 -25.81 13.95
C CYS A 180 -17.62 -26.52 14.78
N GLY A 181 -18.15 -27.66 14.31
CA GLY A 181 -19.24 -28.40 14.97
C GLY A 181 -20.64 -27.88 14.59
N ILE A 182 -20.77 -27.11 13.52
CA ILE A 182 -22.05 -26.59 13.04
C ILE A 182 -22.50 -27.42 11.83
N GLU A 183 -23.60 -28.14 11.99
CA GLU A 183 -24.30 -28.75 10.86
C GLU A 183 -25.14 -27.68 10.14
N TYR A 184 -24.77 -27.37 8.90
CA TYR A 184 -25.45 -26.36 8.10
C TYR A 184 -26.04 -27.00 6.85
N GLN A 185 -27.37 -27.12 6.82
CA GLN A 185 -28.09 -27.58 5.64
C GLN A 185 -28.29 -26.41 4.68
N THR A 186 -27.68 -26.49 3.51
CA THR A 186 -27.98 -25.55 2.43
C THR A 186 -29.40 -25.83 1.95
N LYS A 187 -30.35 -24.92 2.19
CA LYS A 187 -31.64 -24.96 1.48
C LYS A 187 -31.36 -24.72 -0.01
N ARG A 188 -31.27 -25.81 -0.77
CA ARG A 188 -31.11 -25.79 -2.22
C ARG A 188 -32.49 -25.46 -2.79
N TYR A 189 -32.70 -24.22 -3.22
CA TYR A 189 -33.89 -23.93 -4.01
C TYR A 189 -33.75 -24.70 -5.32
N PRO A 190 -34.69 -25.61 -5.66
CA PRO A 190 -34.66 -26.30 -6.93
C PRO A 190 -34.77 -25.23 -8.03
N ASN A 191 -33.79 -25.25 -8.95
CA ASN A 191 -33.74 -24.54 -10.22
C ASN A 191 -34.66 -23.32 -10.35
N ARG A 192 -34.12 -22.10 -10.14
CA ARG A 192 -34.59 -20.99 -10.97
C ARG A 192 -34.02 -21.25 -12.35
N SER A 193 -34.82 -21.90 -13.17
CA SER A 193 -34.67 -21.99 -14.62
C SER A 193 -34.16 -20.65 -15.12
N THR A 194 -32.89 -20.63 -15.54
CA THR A 194 -32.33 -19.52 -16.31
C THR A 194 -33.22 -19.40 -17.54
N THR A 195 -33.98 -18.32 -17.61
CA THR A 195 -34.82 -17.95 -18.74
C THR A 195 -34.02 -18.18 -20.03
N LYS A 196 -34.39 -19.22 -20.78
CA LYS A 196 -33.99 -19.37 -22.17
C LYS A 196 -34.55 -18.16 -22.92
N PHE A 197 -33.69 -17.27 -23.39
CA PHE A 197 -34.05 -16.39 -24.50
C PHE A 197 -34.08 -17.26 -25.76
N ILE A 198 -35.26 -17.79 -26.10
CA ILE A 198 -35.58 -18.20 -27.45
C ILE A 198 -36.40 -17.04 -28.02
N ARG A 199 -35.82 -16.27 -28.93
CA ARG A 199 -36.60 -15.48 -29.87
C ARG A 199 -37.01 -16.44 -30.98
N GLU A 200 -38.27 -16.85 -30.97
CA GLU A 200 -38.93 -17.39 -32.14
C GLU A 200 -40.13 -16.49 -32.43
N GLN A 201 -40.15 -15.94 -33.63
CA GLN A 201 -41.20 -16.10 -34.65
C GLN A 201 -41.00 -14.97 -35.67
N GLU A 202 -41.20 -15.12 -36.98
CA GLU A 202 -41.40 -16.21 -37.93
C GLU A 202 -41.52 -15.45 -39.28
N GLU A 203 -40.89 -15.90 -40.36
CA GLU A 203 -41.26 -15.52 -41.73
C GLU A 203 -41.18 -16.80 -42.58
N PRO A 204 -41.89 -16.92 -43.73
CA PRO A 204 -43.19 -16.38 -44.11
C PRO A 204 -44.10 -17.51 -44.71
N ARG A 205 -45.39 -17.24 -44.94
CA ARG A 205 -46.09 -17.90 -46.06
C ARG A 205 -47.26 -17.08 -46.61
N LEU A 206 -47.15 -16.85 -47.92
CA LEU A 206 -48.08 -16.21 -48.83
C LEU A 206 -49.38 -17.01 -49.00
N GLU A 207 -50.43 -16.24 -49.34
CA GLU A 207 -51.63 -16.60 -50.12
C GLU A 207 -52.71 -17.45 -49.40
N GLN A 208 -54.02 -17.14 -49.44
CA GLN A 208 -54.82 -16.48 -50.48
C GLN A 208 -56.23 -16.07 -49.93
N MET A 209 -56.81 -15.01 -50.53
CA MET A 209 -58.25 -14.74 -50.82
C MET A 209 -59.25 -14.39 -49.69
N TYR A 210 -59.77 -13.15 -49.65
CA TYR A 210 -60.99 -12.69 -50.34
C TYR A 210 -61.35 -11.23 -49.96
N ALA A 211 -61.87 -10.50 -50.97
CA ALA A 211 -62.48 -9.15 -50.99
C ALA A 211 -61.54 -7.94 -51.11
#